data_AF-A0A2H0A1B8-F1
#
_entry.id   AF-A0A2H0A1B8-F1
#
_cell.length_a   1.000
_cell.length_b   1.000
_cell.length_c   1.000
_cell.angle_alpha   90.00
_cell.angle_beta   90.00
_cell.angle_gamma   90.00
#
_symmetry.space_group_name_H-M   'P 1'
#
loop_
_entity.id
_entity.type
_entity.pdbx_description
1 polymer ?
#
loop_
_entity_poly.entity_id
_entity_poly.type
_entity_poly.pdbx_seq_one_letter_code
_entity_poly.pdbx_strand_id
1 'polypeptide(L)'
;MAKDIYEQMTDRIMLTGSKIIPALFKMIADETEAALLLAMPGTPAQLAEKIGRPVDGVDAACKTLYQKGLAFKSFKGGAVGYKMCRDMIQFHDATILWPGATREYYDLWQRFMEEEWPDFARLA
;
A
#
# COMPACT_ATOMS: atom_id res chain seq x y z
N MET A 1 -3.39 -3.72 -22.62
CA MET A 1 -2.03 -3.60 -22.04
C MET A 1 -2.08 -4.18 -20.63
N ALA A 2 -1.00 -4.80 -20.17
CA ALA A 2 -0.93 -5.27 -18.78
C ALA A 2 -0.81 -4.06 -17.84
N LYS A 3 -1.56 -4.08 -16.72
CA LYS A 3 -1.47 -3.02 -15.69
C LYS A 3 -0.12 -3.09 -14.98
N ASP A 4 0.48 -1.94 -14.71
CA ASP A 4 1.70 -1.89 -13.89
C ASP A 4 1.40 -2.29 -12.44
N ILE A 5 2.44 -2.48 -11.63
CA ILE A 5 2.31 -2.97 -10.25
C ILE A 5 1.56 -1.99 -9.33
N TYR A 6 1.69 -0.69 -9.57
CA TYR A 6 1.04 0.36 -8.77
C TYR A 6 -0.41 0.57 -9.20
N GLU A 7 -0.73 0.37 -10.47
CA GLU A 7 -2.10 0.26 -10.96
C GLU A 7 -2.82 -0.96 -10.33
N GLN A 8 -2.13 -2.09 -10.20
CA GLN A 8 -2.67 -3.27 -9.51
C GLN A 8 -2.90 -2.99 -8.01
N MET A 9 -2.03 -2.22 -7.36
CA MET A 9 -2.22 -1.78 -5.96
C MET A 9 -3.41 -0.83 -5.82
N THR A 10 -3.60 0.07 -6.78
CA THR A 10 -4.75 0.97 -6.87
C THR A 10 -6.07 0.21 -6.93
N ASP A 11 -6.13 -0.87 -7.71
CA ASP A 11 -7.31 -1.74 -7.76
C ASP A 11 -7.62 -2.39 -6.40
N ARG A 12 -6.59 -2.75 -5.61
CA ARG A 12 -6.78 -3.41 -4.30
C ARG A 12 -7.49 -2.55 -3.28
N ILE A 13 -7.40 -1.23 -3.41
CA ILE A 13 -8.06 -0.27 -2.51
C ILE A 13 -9.30 0.37 -3.13
N MET A 14 -9.84 -0.24 -4.19
CA MET A 14 -11.09 0.15 -4.87
C MET A 14 -11.02 1.52 -5.56
N LEU A 15 -9.83 1.96 -5.98
CA LEU A 15 -9.62 3.22 -6.70
C LEU A 15 -9.28 3.01 -8.18
N THR A 16 -9.75 1.88 -8.74
CA THR A 16 -9.55 1.50 -10.14
C THR A 16 -9.88 2.66 -11.07
N GLY A 17 -8.92 3.05 -11.91
CA GLY A 17 -9.07 4.15 -12.87
C GLY A 17 -8.44 5.47 -12.44
N SER A 18 -8.06 5.62 -11.17
CA SER A 18 -7.29 6.76 -10.68
C SER A 18 -5.98 6.93 -11.46
N LYS A 19 -5.62 8.18 -11.77
CA LYS A 19 -4.33 8.56 -12.36
C LYS A 19 -3.34 9.02 -11.31
N ILE A 20 -3.81 9.43 -10.13
CA ILE A 20 -2.97 9.97 -9.06
C ILE A 20 -2.53 8.88 -8.06
N ILE A 21 -3.40 7.95 -7.68
CA ILE A 21 -3.10 6.92 -6.67
C ILE A 21 -1.91 6.02 -7.04
N PRO A 22 -1.74 5.56 -8.30
CA PRO A 22 -0.53 4.80 -8.66
C PRO A 22 0.76 5.61 -8.42
N ALA A 23 0.73 6.92 -8.67
CA ALA A 23 1.87 7.81 -8.42
C ALA A 23 2.14 7.97 -6.92
N LEU A 24 1.10 8.08 -6.08
CA LEU A 24 1.24 8.07 -4.62
C LEU A 24 1.91 6.78 -4.15
N PHE A 25 1.45 5.60 -4.59
CA PHE A 25 2.11 4.34 -4.23
C PHE A 25 3.59 4.31 -4.65
N LYS A 26 3.90 4.79 -5.85
CA LYS A 26 5.28 4.83 -6.37
C LYS A 26 6.20 5.76 -5.58
N MET A 27 5.68 6.81 -4.96
CA MET A 27 6.47 7.73 -4.13
C MET A 27 6.88 7.12 -2.78
N ILE A 28 6.07 6.21 -2.24
CA ILE A 28 6.27 5.65 -0.89
C ILE A 28 6.81 4.21 -0.89
N ALA A 29 6.61 3.46 -1.97
CA ALA A 29 7.05 2.08 -2.11
C ALA A 29 7.81 1.83 -3.42
N ASP A 30 8.97 1.19 -3.32
CA ASP A 30 9.66 0.65 -4.50
C ASP A 30 8.95 -0.59 -5.07
N GLU A 31 9.39 -1.08 -6.23
CA GLU A 31 8.75 -2.24 -6.89
C GLU A 31 8.84 -3.54 -6.07
N THR A 32 9.92 -3.69 -5.28
CA THR A 32 10.13 -4.87 -4.42
C THR A 32 9.19 -4.84 -3.22
N GLU A 33 8.98 -3.66 -2.65
CA GLU A 33 8.00 -3.36 -1.61
C GLU A 33 6.56 -3.51 -2.12
N ALA A 34 6.26 -3.00 -3.31
CA ALA A 34 4.96 -3.14 -3.98
C ALA A 34 4.61 -4.62 -4.24
N ALA A 35 5.57 -5.42 -4.71
CA ALA A 35 5.39 -6.85 -4.89
C ALA A 35 5.07 -7.58 -3.57
N LEU A 36 5.72 -7.19 -2.47
CA LEU A 36 5.43 -7.70 -1.14
C LEU A 36 4.01 -7.31 -0.69
N LEU A 37 3.59 -6.05 -0.89
CA LEU A 37 2.24 -5.59 -0.57
C LEU A 37 1.16 -6.37 -1.34
N LEU A 38 1.35 -6.62 -2.63
CA LEU A 38 0.44 -7.44 -3.43
C LEU A 38 0.43 -8.92 -3.04
N ALA A 39 1.51 -9.41 -2.41
CA ALA A 39 1.58 -10.77 -1.88
C ALA A 39 0.79 -10.94 -0.58
N MET A 40 0.54 -9.86 0.17
CA MET A 40 -0.28 -9.86 1.40
C MET A 40 -1.74 -10.29 1.11
N PRO A 41 -2.45 -10.89 2.09
CA PRO A 41 -2.08 -11.07 3.50
C PRO A 41 -1.24 -12.33 3.78
N GLY A 42 -0.43 -12.31 4.85
CA GLY A 42 0.33 -13.47 5.32
C GLY A 42 1.29 -13.18 6.48
N THR A 43 1.81 -14.22 7.13
CA THR A 43 2.97 -14.09 8.05
C THR A 43 4.25 -13.81 7.26
N PRO A 44 5.31 -13.24 7.88
CA PRO A 44 6.58 -13.05 7.19
C PRO A 44 7.13 -14.31 6.53
N ALA A 45 6.98 -15.48 7.18
CA ALA A 45 7.40 -16.77 6.62
C ALA A 45 6.59 -17.17 5.36
N GLN A 46 5.26 -17.01 5.40
CA GLN A 46 4.38 -17.30 4.26
C GLN A 46 4.64 -16.36 3.09
N LEU A 47 4.88 -15.08 3.37
CA LEU A 47 5.17 -14.06 2.36
C LEU A 47 6.53 -14.31 1.73
N ALA A 48 7.54 -14.66 2.53
CA ALA A 48 8.88 -15.04 2.08
C ALA A 48 8.87 -16.23 1.13
N GLU A 49 8.13 -17.28 1.47
CA GLU A 49 7.91 -18.42 0.58
C GLU A 49 7.25 -18.00 -0.74
N LYS A 50 6.18 -17.20 -0.66
CA LYS A 50 5.39 -16.76 -1.83
C LYS A 50 6.20 -15.92 -2.82
N ILE A 51 7.15 -15.12 -2.35
CA ILE A 51 7.93 -14.20 -3.19
C ILE A 51 9.40 -14.64 -3.38
N GLY A 52 9.78 -15.81 -2.84
CA GLY A 52 11.13 -16.36 -2.97
C GLY A 52 12.22 -15.51 -2.32
N ARG A 53 11.97 -14.89 -1.16
CA ARG A 53 12.93 -14.03 -0.43
C ARG A 53 13.24 -14.57 0.96
N PRO A 54 14.40 -14.24 1.56
CA PRO A 54 14.72 -14.64 2.93
C PRO A 54 13.72 -14.09 3.95
N VAL A 55 13.32 -14.91 4.93
CA VAL A 55 12.31 -14.55 5.94
C VAL A 55 12.69 -13.30 6.72
N ASP A 56 13.95 -13.18 7.16
CA ASP A 56 14.42 -12.02 7.93
C ASP A 56 14.30 -10.71 7.14
N GLY A 57 14.60 -10.76 5.84
CA GLY A 57 14.46 -9.60 4.95
C GLY A 57 12.99 -9.22 4.73
N VAL A 58 12.10 -10.20 4.64
CA VAL A 58 10.65 -9.97 4.50
C VAL A 58 10.05 -9.43 5.80
N ASP A 59 10.48 -9.94 6.97
CA ASP A 59 10.04 -9.42 8.26
C ASP A 59 10.45 -7.95 8.45
N ALA A 60 11.70 -7.61 8.12
CA ALA A 60 12.17 -6.23 8.15
C ALA A 60 11.40 -5.32 7.18
N ALA A 61 11.12 -5.80 5.96
CA ALA A 61 10.33 -5.07 4.98
C ALA A 61 8.88 -4.85 5.45
N CYS A 62 8.23 -5.87 6.02
CA CYS A 62 6.88 -5.75 6.61
C CYS A 62 6.82 -4.69 7.71
N LYS A 63 7.84 -4.63 8.58
CA LYS A 63 7.94 -3.59 9.63
C LYS A 63 8.12 -2.19 9.04
N THR A 64 8.93 -2.06 8.00
CA THR A 64 9.14 -0.79 7.28
C THR A 64 7.85 -0.32 6.62
N LEU A 65 7.16 -1.22 5.91
CA LEU A 65 5.86 -0.95 5.29
C LEU A 65 4.78 -0.58 6.30
N TYR A 66 4.82 -1.17 7.50
CA TYR A 66 3.95 -0.78 8.61
C TYR A 66 4.24 0.66 9.08
N GLN A 67 5.50 1.05 9.22
CA GLN A 67 5.88 2.42 9.59
C GLN A 67 5.53 3.45 8.50
N LYS A 68 5.54 3.03 7.23
CA LYS A 68 5.09 3.83 6.09
C LYS A 68 3.56 3.93 5.98
N GLY A 69 2.79 3.17 6.76
CA GLY A 69 1.32 3.16 6.69
C GLY A 69 0.73 2.33 5.56
N LEU A 70 1.53 1.49 4.88
CA LEU A 70 1.11 0.65 3.75
C LEU A 70 0.70 -0.77 4.17
N ALA A 71 1.22 -1.26 5.29
CA ALA A 71 0.93 -2.57 5.83
C ALA A 71 0.39 -2.46 7.26
N PHE A 72 -0.43 -3.42 7.67
CA PHE A 72 -1.10 -3.46 8.97
C PHE A 72 -0.99 -4.85 9.56
N LYS A 73 -0.68 -4.91 10.87
CA LYS A 73 -0.64 -6.18 11.59
C LYS A 73 -2.03 -6.80 11.63
N SER A 74 -2.08 -8.11 11.42
CA SER A 74 -3.26 -8.93 11.60
C SER A 74 -2.89 -10.16 12.40
N PHE A 75 -3.77 -10.55 13.32
CA PHE A 75 -3.55 -11.69 14.20
C PHE A 75 -4.49 -12.81 13.74
N LYS A 76 -3.92 -13.94 13.30
CA LYS A 76 -4.71 -15.11 12.91
C LYS A 76 -3.96 -16.37 13.38
N GLY A 77 -4.66 -17.25 14.09
CA GLY A 77 -4.09 -18.54 14.53
C GLY A 77 -2.88 -18.40 15.47
N GLY A 78 -2.83 -17.36 16.31
CA GLY A 78 -1.73 -17.15 17.27
C GLY A 78 -0.44 -16.56 16.67
N ALA A 79 -0.40 -16.31 15.35
CA ALA A 79 0.75 -15.68 14.69
C ALA A 79 0.41 -14.26 14.19
N VAL A 80 1.43 -13.40 14.19
CA VAL A 80 1.36 -12.07 13.58
C VAL A 80 1.59 -12.19 12.08
N GLY A 81 0.61 -11.76 11.30
CA GLY A 81 0.75 -11.52 9.87
C GLY A 81 0.54 -10.06 9.50
N TYR A 82 0.69 -9.74 8.23
CA TYR A 82 0.51 -8.41 7.68
C TYR A 82 -0.54 -8.42 6.57
N LYS A 83 -1.25 -7.31 6.42
CA LYS A 83 -2.18 -7.01 5.32
C LYS A 83 -1.82 -5.65 4.73
N MET A 84 -2.01 -5.47 3.43
CA MET A 84 -1.95 -4.14 2.81
C MET A 84 -3.09 -3.24 3.34
N CYS A 85 -2.95 -1.91 3.21
CA CYS A 85 -4.07 -0.97 3.33
C CYS A 85 -5.28 -1.49 2.51
N ARG A 86 -6.47 -1.41 3.10
CA ARG A 86 -7.66 -2.08 2.56
C ARG A 86 -8.54 -1.20 1.68
N ASP A 87 -8.45 0.12 1.86
CA ASP A 87 -9.31 1.11 1.23
C ASP A 87 -8.59 2.48 1.15
N MET A 88 -9.19 3.41 0.41
CA MET A 88 -8.70 4.79 0.25
C MET A 88 -8.44 5.46 1.60
N ILE A 89 -9.37 5.37 2.55
CA ILE A 89 -9.31 6.09 3.83
C ILE A 89 -8.11 5.60 4.64
N GLN A 90 -7.95 4.28 4.77
CA GLN A 90 -6.82 3.70 5.50
C GLN A 90 -5.49 4.04 4.83
N PHE A 91 -5.43 4.07 3.49
CA PHE A 91 -4.23 4.46 2.76
C PHE A 91 -3.89 5.94 2.97
N HIS A 92 -4.86 6.84 2.83
CA HIS A 92 -4.69 8.27 3.08
C HIS A 92 -4.23 8.53 4.52
N ASP A 93 -5.04 8.16 5.50
CA ASP A 93 -4.83 8.54 6.91
C ASP A 93 -3.52 7.99 7.48
N ALA A 94 -3.11 6.79 7.06
CA ALA A 94 -1.87 6.20 7.53
C ALA A 94 -0.64 6.80 6.85
N THR A 95 -0.72 7.13 5.55
CA THR A 95 0.46 7.59 4.80
C THR A 95 0.72 9.08 4.93
N ILE A 96 -0.27 9.90 5.30
CA ILE A 96 -0.02 11.32 5.64
C ILE A 96 0.73 11.49 6.96
N LEU A 97 0.70 10.47 7.84
CA LEU A 97 1.40 10.47 9.13
C LEU A 97 2.79 9.83 9.07
N TRP A 98 3.19 9.33 7.90
CA TRP A 98 4.51 8.74 7.70
C TRP A 98 5.61 9.82 7.83
N PRO A 99 6.64 9.64 8.68
CA PRO A 99 7.68 10.65 8.89
C PRO A 99 8.50 11.03 7.65
N GLY A 100 8.52 10.19 6.61
CA GLY A 100 9.22 10.46 5.35
C GLY A 100 8.35 11.10 4.27
N ALA A 101 7.09 11.43 4.56
CA ALA A 101 6.19 12.06 3.60
C ALA A 101 6.71 13.46 3.24
N THR A 102 7.02 13.65 1.96
CA THR A 102 7.54 14.93 1.46
C THR A 102 6.41 15.91 1.17
N ARG A 103 6.75 17.19 0.95
CA ARG A 103 5.75 18.20 0.56
C ARG A 103 5.03 17.80 -0.73
N GLU A 104 5.75 17.27 -1.70
CA GLU A 104 5.21 16.81 -2.97
C GLU A 104 4.23 15.64 -2.77
N TYR A 105 4.46 14.77 -1.79
CA TYR A 105 3.53 13.68 -1.46
C TYR A 105 2.21 14.24 -0.92
N TYR A 106 2.28 15.24 -0.04
CA TYR A 106 1.10 15.92 0.49
C TYR A 106 0.34 16.70 -0.59
N ASP A 107 1.05 17.43 -1.45
CA ASP A 107 0.43 18.17 -2.54
C ASP A 107 -0.27 17.21 -3.53
N LEU A 108 0.31 16.03 -3.78
CA LEU A 108 -0.30 15.01 -4.64
C LEU A 108 -1.56 14.39 -4.01
N TRP A 109 -1.55 14.15 -2.70
CA TRP A 109 -2.76 13.74 -1.97
C TRP A 109 -3.85 14.80 -2.02
N GLN A 110 -3.49 16.07 -1.82
CA GLN A 110 -4.44 17.19 -1.94
C GLN A 110 -5.08 17.20 -3.32
N ARG A 111 -4.29 17.06 -4.39
CA ARG A 111 -4.80 16.98 -5.76
C ARG A 111 -5.72 15.78 -5.97
N PHE A 112 -5.41 14.61 -5.43
CA PHE A 112 -6.34 13.47 -5.48
C PHE A 112 -7.69 13.82 -4.84
N MET A 113 -7.68 14.46 -3.66
CA MET A 113 -8.89 14.84 -2.93
C MET A 113 -9.73 15.89 -3.66
N GLU A 114 -9.09 16.79 -4.42
CA GLU A 114 -9.75 17.84 -5.19
C GLU A 114 -10.24 17.36 -6.57
N GLU A 115 -9.41 16.59 -7.29
CA GLU A 115 -9.61 16.25 -8.70
C GLU A 115 -10.36 14.92 -8.90
N GLU A 116 -10.00 13.87 -8.15
CA GLU A 116 -10.49 12.50 -8.42
C GLU A 116 -11.47 11.97 -7.37
N TRP A 117 -11.22 12.26 -6.08
CA TRP A 117 -12.05 11.76 -4.99
C TRP A 117 -13.55 12.10 -5.12
N PRO A 118 -13.97 13.29 -5.58
CA PRO A 118 -15.39 13.61 -5.73
C PRO A 118 -16.16 12.63 -6.63
N ASP A 119 -15.49 12.06 -7.63
CA ASP A 119 -16.12 11.10 -8.54
C ASP A 119 -16.22 9.70 -7.91
N PHE A 120 -15.17 9.26 -7.20
CA PHE A 120 -15.21 8.01 -6.43
C PHE A 120 -16.25 8.05 -5.30
N ALA A 121 -16.33 9.15 -4.56
CA ALA A 121 -17.23 9.31 -3.43
C ALA A 121 -18.71 9.28 -3.83
N ARG A 122 -19.05 9.66 -5.07
CA ARG A 122 -20.42 9.56 -5.59
C ARG A 122 -20.85 8.14 -5.94
N LEU A 123 -19.89 7.23 -6.12
CA LEU A 123 -20.11 5.84 -6.52
C LEU A 123 -20.10 4.86 -5.33
N ALA A 124 -19.71 5.33 -4.14
CA ALA A 124 -19.63 4.57 -2.89
C ALA A 124 -20.95 4.64 -2.10
#